data_AF-A0AAV1CME3-F1
#
_entry.id   AF-A0AAV1CME3-F1
#
_cell.length_a   1.000
_cell.length_b   1.000
_cell.length_c   1.000
_cell.angle_alpha   90.00
_cell.angle_beta   90.00
_cell.angle_gamma   90.00
#
_symmetry.space_group_name_H-M   'P 1'
#
loop_
_entity.id
_entity.type
_entity.pdbx_description
1 polymer ?
#
loop_
_entity_poly.entity_id
_entity_poly.type
_entity_poly.pdbx_seq_one_letter_code
_entity_poly.pdbx_strand_id
1 'polypeptide(L)'
;MLKQLCNRGSATGIDKLRPLLAAQKASFHGGKAYSAPRSFFGVEDYVDDDNSRPYTYQKEKRSKNPNKHVSFKQRTIAYMEPFTLDVFISKRFVSASITHRVTSKQVAVAGTNSKDIKAVLKSRSDIPACMAIGRILAERAREADVYTASYTPRDRDKFEGKIRAVVQSLIDSGIDVKIYLD
;
A
#
# COMPACT_ATOMS: atom_id res chain seq x y z
N MET A 1 8.58 -50.29 45.30
CA MET A 1 7.44 -51.25 45.31
C MET A 1 6.22 -50.52 45.81
N LEU A 2 5.02 -50.92 45.33
CA LEU A 2 3.68 -50.41 45.71
C LEU A 2 3.32 -49.08 45.05
N LYS A 3 2.09 -48.80 44.62
CA LYS A 3 0.87 -49.53 44.20
C LYS A 3 -0.02 -48.40 43.63
N GLN A 4 -0.81 -48.63 42.58
CA GLN A 4 -2.29 -48.66 42.64
C GLN A 4 -2.93 -47.55 43.51
N LEU A 5 -4.05 -46.91 43.20
CA LEU A 5 -5.15 -47.02 42.24
C LEU A 5 -6.16 -45.96 42.71
N CYS A 6 -7.01 -45.44 41.81
CA CYS A 6 -8.39 -44.99 42.11
C CYS A 6 -8.55 -43.82 43.12
N ASN A 7 -9.65 -43.08 43.22
CA ASN A 7 -10.97 -43.05 42.60
C ASN A 7 -11.63 -41.70 42.98
N ARG A 8 -12.62 -41.30 42.16
CA ARG A 8 -13.93 -40.69 42.49
C ARG A 8 -14.08 -39.78 43.72
N GLY A 9 -14.85 -38.70 43.53
CA GLY A 9 -15.76 -38.24 44.58
C GLY A 9 -16.24 -36.80 44.46
N SER A 10 -17.50 -36.64 44.08
CA SER A 10 -18.31 -35.42 44.02
C SER A 10 -18.80 -34.92 45.38
N ALA A 11 -19.06 -33.61 45.52
CA ALA A 11 -20.06 -33.00 46.43
C ALA A 11 -20.23 -31.51 46.03
N THR A 12 -21.33 -31.06 45.42
CA THR A 12 -22.61 -30.57 46.01
C THR A 12 -22.48 -29.45 47.05
N GLY A 13 -23.01 -28.27 46.72
CA GLY A 13 -23.26 -27.15 47.63
C GLY A 13 -24.31 -26.21 47.03
N ILE A 14 -25.55 -26.42 47.43
CA ILE A 14 -26.78 -25.66 47.14
C ILE A 14 -26.93 -24.56 48.20
N ASP A 15 -27.39 -23.36 47.85
CA ASP A 15 -28.20 -22.54 48.77
C ASP A 15 -29.16 -21.59 48.06
N LYS A 16 -30.34 -21.49 48.68
CA LYS A 16 -31.63 -21.03 48.16
C LYS A 16 -31.85 -19.55 48.50
N LEU A 17 -32.87 -18.92 47.87
CA LEU A 17 -34.04 -18.27 48.53
C LEU A 17 -34.75 -17.27 47.58
N ARG A 18 -36.07 -17.48 47.38
CA ARG A 18 -37.10 -16.56 46.81
C ARG A 18 -37.60 -15.60 47.94
N PRO A 19 -38.67 -14.74 47.83
CA PRO A 19 -39.66 -14.51 46.76
C PRO A 19 -40.24 -13.06 46.58
N LEU A 20 -41.18 -12.95 45.64
CA LEU A 20 -42.42 -12.11 45.62
C LEU A 20 -42.34 -10.57 45.46
N LEU A 21 -42.97 -10.01 44.42
CA LEU A 21 -44.22 -9.21 44.48
C LEU A 21 -44.57 -8.50 43.15
N ALA A 22 -45.86 -8.67 42.78
CA ALA A 22 -46.82 -7.76 42.16
C ALA A 22 -46.50 -6.87 40.92
N ALA A 23 -47.43 -6.98 39.98
CA ALA A 23 -47.75 -6.17 38.81
C ALA A 23 -47.67 -4.64 38.95
N GLN A 24 -47.42 -3.95 37.83
CA GLN A 24 -48.12 -2.70 37.46
C GLN A 24 -47.95 -2.31 35.98
N LYS A 25 -48.91 -1.54 35.50
CA LYS A 25 -49.27 -1.26 34.10
C LYS A 25 -48.36 -0.24 33.40
N ALA A 26 -48.35 -0.35 32.06
CA ALA A 26 -48.21 0.69 31.03
C ALA A 26 -47.38 1.95 31.33
N SER A 27 -46.37 2.19 30.48
CA SER A 27 -46.03 3.55 30.06
C SER A 27 -45.39 3.54 28.67
N PHE A 28 -46.12 4.09 27.72
CA PHE A 28 -45.68 4.45 26.38
C PHE A 28 -44.41 5.31 26.46
N HIS A 29 -43.32 4.82 25.89
CA HIS A 29 -42.17 5.64 25.57
C HIS A 29 -41.92 5.48 24.07
N GLY A 30 -42.18 6.55 23.34
CA GLY A 30 -42.19 6.61 21.89
C GLY A 30 -40.86 6.17 21.29
N GLY A 31 -40.82 4.95 20.78
CA GLY A 31 -39.84 4.55 19.79
C GLY A 31 -40.15 5.29 18.49
N LYS A 32 -39.23 6.12 18.01
CA LYS A 32 -39.32 6.69 16.66
C LYS A 32 -39.32 5.52 15.67
N ALA A 33 -40.44 5.32 14.99
CA ALA A 33 -40.52 4.42 13.86
C ALA A 33 -39.76 5.06 12.70
N TYR A 34 -38.49 4.70 12.52
CA TYR A 34 -37.80 4.96 11.28
C TYR A 34 -38.36 3.98 10.24
N SER A 35 -39.36 4.42 9.49
CA SER A 35 -39.76 3.73 8.26
C SER A 35 -38.66 3.95 7.23
N ALA A 36 -37.64 3.10 7.25
CA ALA A 36 -36.69 3.05 6.15
C ALA A 36 -37.44 2.51 4.92
N PRO A 37 -37.44 3.23 3.78
CA PRO A 37 -38.05 2.72 2.57
C PRO A 37 -37.30 1.47 2.14
N ARG A 38 -38.04 0.37 1.97
CA ARG A 38 -37.52 -0.90 1.47
C ARG A 38 -36.87 -0.66 0.11
N SER A 39 -35.54 -0.78 0.03
CA SER A 39 -34.84 -0.79 -1.23
C SER A 39 -35.17 -2.08 -1.97
N PHE A 40 -35.60 -1.94 -3.23
CA PHE A 40 -36.07 -3.03 -4.09
C PHE A 40 -34.95 -4.05 -4.48
N PHE A 41 -33.71 -3.83 -4.04
CA PHE A 41 -32.57 -4.72 -4.29
C PHE A 41 -31.81 -5.18 -3.04
N GLY A 42 -32.41 -5.09 -1.84
CA GLY A 42 -32.01 -5.93 -0.70
C GLY A 42 -30.53 -5.95 -0.30
N VAL A 43 -29.78 -4.86 -0.53
CA VAL A 43 -28.44 -4.70 0.05
C VAL A 43 -28.64 -3.98 1.37
N GLU A 44 -28.69 -4.75 2.44
CA GLU A 44 -28.60 -4.27 3.82
C GLU A 44 -27.28 -3.51 3.98
N ASP A 45 -27.34 -2.39 4.69
CA ASP A 45 -26.16 -1.65 5.10
C ASP A 45 -25.23 -2.63 5.84
N TYR A 46 -24.07 -2.94 5.27
CA TYR A 46 -23.05 -3.79 5.88
C TYR A 46 -22.64 -3.15 7.22
N VAL A 47 -23.32 -3.54 8.29
CA VAL A 47 -22.81 -3.43 9.64
C VAL A 47 -21.78 -4.54 9.74
N ASP A 48 -20.51 -4.20 9.56
CA ASP A 48 -19.39 -5.11 9.79
C ASP A 48 -19.36 -5.50 11.28
N ASP A 49 -20.04 -6.60 11.64
CA ASP A 49 -20.25 -7.04 13.03
C ASP A 49 -19.40 -8.26 13.42
N ASP A 50 -18.23 -8.46 12.80
CA ASP A 50 -17.30 -9.55 13.13
C ASP A 50 -15.94 -9.05 13.64
N ASN A 51 -15.86 -8.87 14.96
CA ASN A 51 -14.65 -8.60 15.75
C ASN A 51 -13.75 -9.84 15.97
N SER A 52 -13.55 -10.69 14.95
CA SER A 52 -12.81 -11.97 15.07
C SER A 52 -11.43 -11.98 14.40
N ARG A 53 -11.01 -10.91 13.73
CA ARG A 53 -9.66 -10.77 13.14
C ARG A 53 -8.86 -9.73 13.93
N PRO A 54 -7.58 -9.99 14.32
CA PRO A 54 -6.68 -8.90 14.64
C PRO A 54 -6.34 -8.21 13.32
N TYR A 55 -7.24 -7.36 12.83
CA TYR A 55 -6.96 -6.44 11.74
C TYR A 55 -6.03 -5.38 12.29
N THR A 56 -4.75 -5.71 12.41
CA THR A 56 -3.67 -4.73 12.38
C THR A 56 -3.60 -4.15 10.97
N TYR A 57 -4.64 -3.41 10.62
CA TYR A 57 -4.54 -2.39 9.60
C TYR A 57 -3.58 -1.36 10.18
N GLN A 58 -2.31 -1.47 9.83
CA GLN A 58 -1.39 -0.35 9.94
C GLN A 58 -1.85 0.69 8.91
N LYS A 59 -2.91 1.43 9.27
CA LYS A 59 -3.23 2.69 8.63
C LYS A 59 -2.04 3.59 8.94
N GLU A 60 -1.15 3.74 7.98
CA GLU A 60 -0.23 4.86 7.98
C GLU A 60 -1.02 6.13 8.34
N LYS A 61 -0.42 7.01 9.14
CA LYS A 61 -1.01 8.27 9.59
C LYS A 61 -1.20 9.23 8.40
N ARG A 62 -2.05 8.89 7.44
CA ARG A 62 -2.65 9.89 6.57
C ARG A 62 -3.49 10.76 7.48
N SER A 63 -3.23 12.07 7.47
CA SER A 63 -3.99 13.00 8.29
C SER A 63 -5.47 12.78 8.01
N LYS A 64 -6.24 12.43 9.05
CA LYS A 64 -7.66 12.05 8.98
C LYS A 64 -8.57 13.14 8.39
N ASN A 65 -8.03 14.32 8.08
CA ASN A 65 -8.78 15.47 7.59
C ASN A 65 -8.54 15.67 6.08
N PRO A 66 -9.48 15.25 5.20
CA PRO A 66 -9.39 15.49 3.76
C PRO A 66 -9.43 16.99 3.39
N ASN A 67 -9.91 17.84 4.31
CA ASN A 67 -9.93 19.30 4.15
C ASN A 67 -8.65 19.99 4.66
N LYS A 68 -7.60 19.25 5.02
CA LYS A 68 -6.32 19.88 5.40
C LYS A 68 -5.74 20.59 4.18
N HIS A 69 -5.65 21.92 4.25
CA HIS A 69 -5.03 22.72 3.20
C HIS A 69 -3.59 22.25 2.97
N VAL A 70 -3.29 21.86 1.72
CA VAL A 70 -1.95 21.44 1.30
C VAL A 70 -1.03 22.66 1.38
N SER A 71 0.11 22.53 2.07
CA SER A 71 1.08 23.61 2.17
C SER A 71 1.52 24.08 0.78
N PHE A 72 1.75 25.39 0.62
CA PHE A 72 2.25 25.97 -0.64
C PHE A 72 3.48 25.21 -1.14
N LYS A 73 4.43 24.90 -0.24
CA LYS A 73 5.62 24.09 -0.56
C LYS A 73 5.23 22.80 -1.25
N GLN A 74 4.29 22.03 -0.70
CA GLN A 74 3.90 20.73 -1.23
C GLN A 74 3.21 20.81 -2.60
N ARG A 75 2.47 21.90 -2.88
CA ARG A 75 1.88 22.15 -4.21
C ARG A 75 2.94 22.50 -5.25
N THR A 76 3.94 23.29 -4.86
CA THR A 76 4.95 23.81 -5.79
C THR A 76 6.04 22.79 -6.14
N ILE A 77 6.27 21.75 -5.31
CA ILE A 77 7.29 20.71 -5.59
C ILE A 77 7.12 20.12 -6.99
N ALA A 78 5.88 19.87 -7.44
CA ALA A 78 5.63 19.29 -8.76
C ALA A 78 6.08 20.19 -9.93
N TYR A 79 6.24 21.49 -9.71
CA TYR A 79 6.70 22.44 -10.72
C TYR A 79 8.21 22.69 -10.64
N MET A 80 8.80 22.61 -9.44
CA MET A 80 10.26 22.77 -9.27
C MET A 80 11.02 21.49 -9.63
N GLU A 81 10.44 20.33 -9.31
CA GLU A 81 10.99 19.00 -9.63
C GLU A 81 9.95 18.24 -10.46
N PRO A 82 9.85 18.59 -11.76
CA PRO A 82 8.75 18.13 -12.60
C PRO A 82 8.87 16.66 -13.02
N PHE A 83 10.08 16.10 -13.06
CA PHE A 83 10.31 14.73 -13.50
C PHE A 83 10.59 13.79 -12.33
N THR A 84 9.90 12.66 -12.32
CA THR A 84 10.07 11.60 -11.33
C THR A 84 10.48 10.31 -12.03
N LEU A 85 11.51 9.66 -11.51
CA LEU A 85 11.95 8.33 -11.89
C LEU A 85 11.17 7.29 -11.07
N ASP A 86 10.51 6.35 -11.75
CA ASP A 86 9.92 5.16 -11.15
C ASP A 86 10.68 3.93 -11.64
N VAL A 87 11.22 3.15 -10.70
CA VAL A 87 11.93 1.90 -10.97
C VAL A 87 11.13 0.77 -10.37
N PHE A 88 10.70 -0.16 -11.23
CA PHE A 88 9.97 -1.35 -10.83
C PHE A 88 10.79 -2.61 -11.14
N ILE A 89 11.07 -3.37 -10.09
CA ILE A 89 11.88 -4.58 -10.17
C ILE A 89 11.03 -5.76 -9.71
N SER A 90 10.78 -6.69 -10.63
CA SER A 90 10.13 -7.96 -10.32
C SER A 90 11.12 -9.12 -10.39
N LYS A 91 10.64 -10.33 -10.05
CA LYS A 91 11.41 -11.57 -10.22
C LYS A 91 11.72 -11.89 -11.69
N ARG A 92 10.93 -11.40 -12.64
CA ARG A 92 10.97 -11.84 -14.05
C ARG A 92 11.40 -10.75 -15.03
N PHE A 93 11.20 -9.49 -14.68
CA PHE A 93 11.49 -8.35 -15.54
C PHE A 93 11.78 -7.13 -14.69
N VAL A 94 12.51 -6.21 -15.29
CA VAL A 94 12.76 -4.86 -14.79
C VAL A 94 12.14 -3.87 -15.76
N SER A 95 11.55 -2.81 -15.21
CA SER A 95 11.01 -1.67 -15.92
C SER A 95 11.34 -0.39 -15.17
N ALA A 96 11.72 0.65 -15.90
CA ALA A 96 11.98 1.97 -15.37
C ALA A 96 11.33 3.01 -16.28
N SER A 97 10.77 4.06 -15.69
CA SER A 97 10.10 5.12 -16.44
C SER A 97 10.32 6.47 -15.80
N ILE A 98 10.37 7.51 -16.63
CA ILE A 98 10.39 8.89 -16.19
C ILE A 98 9.02 9.48 -16.50
N THR A 99 8.37 10.02 -15.47
CA THR A 99 7.04 10.62 -15.57
C THR A 99 7.10 12.10 -15.25
N HIS A 100 6.40 12.91 -16.04
CA HIS A 100 6.19 14.32 -15.74
C HIS A 100 5.04 14.46 -14.73
N ARG A 101 5.31 15.02 -13.55
CA ARG A 101 4.36 15.11 -12.43
C ARG A 101 3.12 15.93 -12.74
N VAL A 102 3.27 17.05 -13.44
CA VAL A 102 2.16 17.98 -13.69
C VAL A 102 1.22 17.43 -14.77
N THR A 103 1.78 16.85 -15.83
CA THR A 103 1.00 16.35 -16.97
C THR A 103 0.65 14.86 -16.83
N SER A 104 1.19 14.18 -15.83
CA SER A 104 1.05 12.71 -15.61
C SER A 104 1.44 11.87 -16.83
N LYS A 105 2.25 12.41 -17.75
CA LYS A 105 2.70 11.75 -18.98
C LYS A 105 4.01 11.01 -18.71
N GLN A 106 4.13 9.80 -19.23
CA GLN A 106 5.40 9.07 -19.27
C GLN A 106 6.23 9.63 -20.43
N VAL A 107 7.39 10.19 -20.11
CA VAL A 107 8.29 10.84 -21.08
C VAL A 107 9.20 9.81 -21.71
N ALA A 108 9.84 8.99 -20.88
CA ALA A 108 10.70 7.91 -21.30
C ALA A 108 10.33 6.65 -20.54
N VAL A 109 10.27 5.52 -21.24
CA VAL A 109 9.96 4.21 -20.67
C VAL A 109 11.00 3.24 -21.17
N ALA A 110 11.56 2.41 -20.29
CA ALA A 110 12.46 1.34 -20.65
C ALA A 110 12.09 0.09 -19.85
N GLY A 111 12.12 -1.07 -20.51
CA GLY A 111 11.82 -2.31 -19.82
C GLY A 111 12.24 -3.53 -20.62
N THR A 112 12.71 -4.54 -19.90
CA THR A 112 13.11 -5.84 -20.47
C THR A 112 12.00 -6.57 -21.23
N ASN A 113 10.74 -6.10 -21.14
CA ASN A 113 9.63 -6.63 -21.91
C ASN A 113 9.52 -6.06 -23.35
N SER A 114 10.17 -4.93 -23.62
CA SER A 114 10.13 -4.28 -24.95
C SER A 114 10.84 -5.13 -26.01
N LYS A 115 10.37 -5.04 -27.26
CA LYS A 115 10.82 -5.90 -28.36
C LYS A 115 12.33 -5.76 -28.60
N ASP A 116 12.82 -4.52 -28.58
CA ASP A 116 14.22 -4.20 -28.88
C ASP A 116 15.15 -4.75 -27.79
N ILE A 117 14.74 -4.62 -26.53
CA ILE A 117 15.54 -5.09 -25.38
C ILE A 117 15.52 -6.62 -25.27
N LYS A 118 14.38 -7.25 -25.60
CA LYS A 118 14.26 -8.72 -25.61
C LYS A 118 15.20 -9.39 -26.59
N ALA A 119 15.52 -8.73 -27.71
CA ALA A 119 16.43 -9.27 -28.71
C ALA A 119 17.89 -9.24 -28.23
N VAL A 120 18.25 -8.26 -27.41
CA VAL A 120 19.64 -8.02 -27.00
C VAL A 120 19.98 -8.74 -25.68
N LEU A 121 19.04 -8.80 -24.73
CA LEU A 121 19.32 -9.32 -23.39
C LEU A 121 19.07 -10.82 -23.28
N LYS A 122 20.12 -11.57 -22.88
CA LYS A 122 20.03 -12.99 -22.54
C LYS A 122 19.20 -13.25 -21.28
N SER A 123 19.27 -12.36 -20.30
CA SER A 123 18.53 -12.45 -19.04
C SER A 123 17.80 -11.14 -18.72
N ARG A 124 16.66 -11.24 -18.04
CA ARG A 124 15.69 -10.13 -17.91
C ARG A 124 15.70 -9.42 -16.55
N SER A 125 16.33 -10.05 -15.55
CA SER A 125 16.24 -9.60 -14.15
C SER A 125 17.59 -9.46 -13.46
N ASP A 126 18.70 -9.73 -14.16
CA ASP A 126 20.03 -9.71 -13.56
C ASP A 126 20.57 -8.29 -13.44
N ILE A 127 21.64 -8.13 -12.67
CA ILE A 127 22.34 -6.84 -12.50
C ILE A 127 22.75 -6.21 -13.85
N PRO A 128 23.35 -6.94 -14.83
CA PRO A 128 23.68 -6.35 -16.12
C PRO A 128 22.45 -5.90 -16.92
N ALA A 129 21.32 -6.60 -16.79
CA ALA A 129 20.06 -6.18 -17.43
C ALA A 129 19.55 -4.86 -16.84
N CYS A 130 19.74 -4.64 -15.53
CA CYS A 130 19.40 -3.39 -14.86
C CYS A 130 20.25 -2.22 -15.38
N MET A 131 21.57 -2.45 -15.54
CA MET A 131 22.47 -1.44 -16.10
C MET A 131 22.12 -1.10 -17.55
N ALA A 132 21.77 -2.12 -18.36
CA ALA A 132 21.34 -1.89 -19.74
C ALA A 132 20.04 -1.08 -19.81
N ILE A 133 19.07 -1.34 -18.92
CA ILE A 133 17.85 -0.54 -18.85
C ILE A 133 18.13 0.92 -18.52
N GLY A 134 19.00 1.20 -17.54
CA GLY A 134 19.29 2.59 -17.19
C GLY A 134 19.97 3.35 -18.33
N ARG A 135 20.86 2.70 -19.10
CA ARG A 135 21.45 3.30 -20.32
C ARG A 135 20.38 3.63 -21.37
N ILE A 136 19.52 2.67 -21.70
CA ILE A 136 18.46 2.86 -22.71
C ILE A 136 17.45 3.91 -22.24
N LEU A 137 17.16 3.97 -20.94
CA LEU A 137 16.29 4.99 -20.39
C LEU A 137 16.92 6.38 -20.48
N ALA A 138 18.22 6.51 -20.22
CA ALA A 138 18.94 7.78 -20.37
C ALA A 138 18.96 8.26 -21.82
N GLU A 139 19.20 7.37 -22.78
CA GLU A 139 19.14 7.70 -24.21
C GLU A 139 17.75 8.26 -24.59
N ARG A 140 16.68 7.55 -24.21
CA ARG A 140 15.29 8.00 -24.44
C ARG A 140 14.96 9.30 -23.70
N ALA A 141 15.51 9.52 -22.51
CA ALA A 141 15.31 10.75 -21.75
C ALA A 141 16.00 11.94 -22.43
N ARG A 142 17.21 11.73 -22.94
CA ARG A 142 17.98 12.74 -23.67
C ARG A 142 17.33 13.14 -24.98
N GLU A 143 16.75 12.17 -25.71
CA GLU A 143 15.94 12.45 -26.91
C GLU A 143 14.72 13.33 -26.61
N ALA A 144 14.20 13.26 -25.39
CA ALA A 144 13.09 14.07 -24.90
C ALA A 144 13.53 15.32 -24.12
N ASP A 145 14.82 15.68 -24.17
CA ASP A 145 15.44 16.81 -23.48
C ASP A 145 15.23 16.82 -21.94
N VAL A 146 15.17 15.64 -21.33
CA VAL A 146 15.09 15.49 -19.87
C VAL A 146 16.43 15.07 -19.30
N TYR A 147 17.03 15.95 -18.50
CA TYR A 147 18.35 15.75 -17.89
C TYR A 147 18.32 15.65 -16.36
N THR A 148 17.20 16.00 -15.73
CA THR A 148 17.04 15.99 -14.27
C THR A 148 15.84 15.15 -13.87
N ALA A 149 16.02 14.26 -12.90
CA ALA A 149 14.93 13.44 -12.35
C ALA A 149 15.02 13.33 -10.82
N SER A 150 13.87 13.19 -10.18
CA SER A 150 13.77 12.89 -8.75
C SER A 150 13.42 11.42 -8.54
N TYR A 151 14.12 10.73 -7.65
CA TYR A 151 13.83 9.36 -7.28
C TYR A 151 13.38 9.28 -5.83
N THR A 152 12.16 8.80 -5.64
CA THR A 152 11.59 8.47 -4.33
C THR A 152 11.45 6.95 -4.25
N PRO A 153 12.22 6.27 -3.37
CA PRO A 153 12.06 4.85 -3.11
C PRO A 153 10.63 4.52 -2.69
N ARG A 154 10.16 3.33 -3.07
CA ARG A 154 8.89 2.79 -2.56
C ARG A 154 9.13 2.23 -1.16
N ASP A 155 8.10 2.20 -0.31
CA ASP A 155 8.23 1.77 1.10
C ASP A 155 8.83 0.36 1.29
N ARG A 156 8.69 -0.50 0.27
CA ARG A 156 9.19 -1.89 0.28
C ARG A 156 10.59 -2.03 -0.30
N ASP A 157 11.07 -1.00 -0.96
CA ASP A 157 12.27 -1.03 -1.80
C ASP A 157 13.40 -0.28 -1.11
N LYS A 158 14.47 -1.00 -0.78
CA LYS A 158 15.70 -0.40 -0.26
C LYS A 158 16.58 0.06 -1.42
N PHE A 159 17.30 1.16 -1.23
CA PHE A 159 18.25 1.68 -2.22
C PHE A 159 19.54 0.84 -2.26
N GLU A 160 19.43 -0.41 -2.71
CA GLU A 160 20.53 -1.37 -2.76
C GLU A 160 20.41 -2.28 -3.99
N GLY A 161 21.50 -2.98 -4.30
CA GLY A 161 21.54 -4.01 -5.35
C GLY A 161 21.05 -3.51 -6.71
N LYS A 162 19.95 -4.10 -7.19
CA LYS A 162 19.43 -3.86 -8.55
C LYS A 162 18.93 -2.43 -8.75
N ILE A 163 18.30 -1.82 -7.73
CA ILE A 163 17.80 -0.43 -7.82
C ILE A 163 18.99 0.52 -7.98
N ARG A 164 20.01 0.34 -7.15
CA ARG A 164 21.24 1.11 -7.25
C ARG A 164 21.92 0.94 -8.60
N ALA A 165 21.92 -0.27 -9.17
CA ALA A 165 22.50 -0.51 -10.50
C ALA A 165 21.79 0.28 -11.61
N VAL A 166 20.44 0.36 -11.58
CA VAL A 166 19.67 1.17 -12.55
C VAL A 166 20.03 2.65 -12.38
N VAL A 167 19.94 3.17 -11.16
CA VAL A 167 20.17 4.60 -10.88
C VAL A 167 21.60 5.00 -11.19
N GLN A 168 22.59 4.17 -10.83
CA GLN A 168 23.99 4.44 -11.18
C GLN A 168 24.20 4.51 -12.69
N SER A 169 23.64 3.57 -13.46
CA SER A 169 23.78 3.59 -14.91
C SER A 169 23.10 4.79 -15.58
N LEU A 170 22.04 5.35 -14.97
CA LEU A 170 21.44 6.62 -15.42
C LEU A 170 22.38 7.81 -15.19
N ILE A 171 23.00 7.87 -14.01
CA ILE A 171 23.96 8.92 -13.64
C ILE A 171 25.19 8.85 -14.55
N ASP A 172 25.74 7.65 -14.77
CA ASP A 172 26.89 7.43 -15.66
C ASP A 172 26.59 7.87 -17.11
N SER A 173 25.31 7.86 -17.52
CA SER A 173 24.86 8.28 -18.84
C SER A 173 24.56 9.79 -18.94
N GLY A 174 24.72 10.55 -17.85
CA GLY A 174 24.59 12.00 -17.82
C GLY A 174 23.23 12.55 -17.38
N ILE A 175 22.39 11.74 -16.74
CA ILE A 175 21.14 12.21 -16.11
C ILE A 175 21.39 12.50 -14.63
N ASP A 176 21.10 13.71 -14.17
CA ASP A 176 21.19 14.07 -12.76
C ASP A 176 19.96 13.54 -12.00
N VAL A 177 20.21 12.70 -10.99
CA VAL A 177 19.16 12.04 -10.21
C VAL A 177 19.26 12.45 -8.75
N LYS A 178 18.25 13.20 -8.29
CA LYS A 178 18.09 13.54 -6.88
C LYS A 178 17.42 12.41 -6.13
N ILE A 179 18.15 11.78 -5.21
CA ILE A 179 17.69 10.63 -4.44
C ILE A 179 17.22 11.10 -3.06
N TYR A 180 15.98 10.78 -2.70
CA TYR A 180 15.43 11.00 -1.37
C TYR A 180 15.45 9.68 -0.60
N LEU A 181 16.28 9.58 0.44
CA LEU A 181 16.30 8.43 1.34
C LEU A 181 15.60 8.87 2.64
N ASP A 182 14.58 8.13 3.05
CA ASP A 182 13.91 8.27 4.36
C ASP A 182 14.66 7.52 5.48
#